data_AF-A0A067M8N4-F1
#
_entry.id   AF-A0A067M8N4-F1
#
_cell.length_a   1.000
_cell.length_b   1.000
_cell.length_c   1.000
_cell.angle_alpha   90.00
_cell.angle_beta   90.00
_cell.angle_gamma   90.00
#
_symmetry.space_group_name_H-M   'P 1'
#
loop_
_entity.id
_entity.type
_entity.pdbx_description
1 polymer ?
#
loop_
_entity_poly.entity_id
_entity_poly.type
_entity_poly.pdbx_seq_one_letter_code
_entity_poly.pdbx_strand_id
1 'polypeptide(L)'
;MAELGVVRLPCLRMTHLGMLESALVHSILSALSAPSIRSVLAIYAEPVDLHSILPSNSHLLEIIPFLPRTRHPWIREELDQDMRCWVLHSCCCRLPQHLDYGAGSLTLCGRTAARQVVQAVISSIGRDLPFVNLEALSVVSVDAEMLAAYTAMLGNLCTITFLELQACSIDAVQALVVTDISHLCPLLQELTLDRVDVDDTCLIASAKSRVLGGDYPMHLRRIIVKGCKQITAFGVNELADLFIGVGSVDCSVDGGGHSAH
;
A
#
# COMPACT_ATOMS: atom_id res chain seq x y z
N MET A 1 15.15 -33.26 8.50
CA MET A 1 15.19 -32.42 7.28
C MET A 1 16.62 -31.94 7.12
N ALA A 2 17.20 -32.03 5.92
CA ALA A 2 18.54 -31.52 5.69
C ALA A 2 18.49 -29.98 5.71
N GLU A 3 19.37 -29.33 6.48
CA GLU A 3 19.50 -27.88 6.43
C GLU A 3 20.15 -27.49 5.10
N LEU A 4 19.43 -26.71 4.29
CA LEU A 4 20.02 -26.08 3.11
C LEU A 4 21.05 -25.06 3.60
N GLY A 5 22.32 -25.29 3.29
CA GLY A 5 23.36 -24.29 3.52
C GLY A 5 23.09 -23.01 2.72
N VAL A 6 23.64 -21.89 3.18
CA VAL A 6 23.49 -20.59 2.50
C VAL A 6 24.04 -20.65 1.07
N VAL A 7 23.18 -20.35 0.09
CA VAL A 7 23.50 -20.27 -1.33
C VAL A 7 23.82 -18.83 -1.70
N ARG A 8 25.10 -18.55 -1.97
CA ARG A 8 25.57 -17.21 -2.35
C ARG A 8 25.46 -17.00 -3.85
N LEU A 9 24.64 -16.03 -4.25
CA LEU A 9 24.45 -15.64 -5.65
C LEU A 9 24.74 -14.13 -5.83
N PRO A 10 26.02 -13.71 -5.83
CA PRO A 10 26.40 -12.29 -5.82
C PRO A 10 25.98 -11.53 -7.08
N CYS A 11 25.70 -12.24 -8.18
CA CYS A 11 25.28 -11.65 -9.45
C CYS A 11 23.77 -11.76 -9.69
N LEU A 12 23.01 -12.38 -8.79
CA LEU A 12 21.55 -12.51 -8.94
C LEU A 12 20.92 -11.12 -8.83
N ARG A 13 20.26 -10.67 -9.89
CA ARG A 13 19.57 -9.38 -9.96
C ARG A 13 18.07 -9.51 -9.83
N MET A 14 17.52 -10.64 -10.24
CA MET A 14 16.08 -10.87 -10.30
C MET A 14 15.80 -12.32 -9.94
N THR A 15 14.76 -12.55 -9.15
CA THR A 15 14.23 -13.88 -8.91
C THR A 15 12.71 -13.88 -9.12
N HIS A 16 12.21 -14.93 -9.76
CA HIS A 16 10.79 -15.15 -9.96
C HIS A 16 10.41 -16.50 -9.34
N LEU A 17 9.61 -16.44 -8.29
CA LEU A 17 9.17 -17.56 -7.45
C LEU A 17 7.65 -17.70 -7.56
N GLY A 18 7.16 -17.93 -8.78
CA GLY A 18 5.75 -18.12 -9.07
C GLY A 18 5.36 -19.60 -9.10
N MET A 19 4.12 -19.91 -8.70
CA MET A 19 3.55 -21.27 -8.75
C MET A 19 4.30 -22.29 -7.87
N LEU A 20 5.05 -21.81 -6.88
CA LEU A 20 5.71 -22.64 -5.87
C LEU A 20 4.91 -22.62 -4.57
N GLU A 21 4.97 -23.70 -3.80
CA GLU A 21 4.43 -23.75 -2.44
C GLU A 21 5.12 -22.70 -1.55
N SER A 22 4.36 -22.08 -0.64
CA SER A 22 4.87 -21.02 0.26
C SER A 22 6.09 -21.47 1.05
N ALA A 23 6.06 -22.68 1.61
CA ALA A 23 7.16 -23.28 2.36
C ALA A 23 8.44 -23.41 1.52
N LEU A 24 8.31 -23.72 0.22
CA LEU A 24 9.45 -23.79 -0.69
C LEU A 24 9.99 -22.39 -1.00
N VAL A 25 9.12 -21.41 -1.25
CA VAL A 25 9.54 -20.01 -1.46
C VAL A 25 10.27 -19.47 -0.23
N HIS A 26 9.72 -19.68 0.97
CA HIS A 26 10.38 -19.30 2.21
C HIS A 26 11.73 -20.01 2.38
N SER A 27 11.82 -21.29 2.06
CA SER A 27 13.09 -22.03 2.12
C SER A 27 14.13 -21.50 1.14
N ILE A 28 13.72 -21.19 -0.10
CA ILE A 28 14.59 -20.59 -1.12
C ILE A 28 15.08 -19.21 -0.65
N LEU A 29 14.16 -18.34 -0.23
CA LEU A 29 14.53 -17.01 0.25
C LEU A 29 15.42 -17.10 1.49
N SER A 30 15.09 -17.96 2.45
CA SER A 30 15.88 -18.19 3.68
C SER A 30 17.24 -18.83 3.47
N ALA A 31 17.50 -19.46 2.31
CA ALA A 31 18.81 -19.99 1.98
C ALA A 31 19.60 -19.04 1.07
N LEU A 32 18.97 -18.00 0.51
CA LEU A 32 19.58 -17.13 -0.48
C LEU A 32 20.44 -16.06 0.18
N SER A 33 21.60 -15.76 -0.41
CA SER A 33 22.37 -14.54 -0.12
C SER A 33 22.72 -13.85 -1.44
N ALA A 34 22.01 -12.75 -1.73
CA ALA A 34 22.05 -12.07 -3.02
C ALA A 34 22.07 -10.54 -2.86
N PRO A 35 23.20 -9.95 -2.43
CA PRO A 35 23.29 -8.51 -2.17
C PRO A 35 23.06 -7.62 -3.40
N SER A 36 23.13 -8.20 -4.61
CA SER A 36 22.87 -7.50 -5.87
C SER A 36 21.42 -7.64 -6.36
N ILE A 37 20.55 -8.32 -5.61
CA ILE A 37 19.17 -8.49 -6.05
C ILE A 37 18.49 -7.12 -6.11
N ARG A 38 17.72 -6.93 -7.17
CA ARG A 38 16.94 -5.72 -7.42
C ARG A 38 15.47 -6.05 -7.60
N SER A 39 15.12 -7.29 -7.93
CA SER A 39 13.72 -7.64 -8.11
C SER A 39 13.42 -9.01 -7.53
N VAL A 40 12.37 -9.07 -6.72
CA VAL A 40 11.79 -10.31 -6.21
C VAL A 40 10.32 -10.31 -6.59
N LEU A 41 9.94 -11.26 -7.43
CA LEU A 41 8.55 -11.53 -7.77
C LEU A 41 8.17 -12.88 -7.20
N ALA A 42 7.14 -12.94 -6.36
CA ALA A 42 6.62 -14.19 -5.85
C ALA A 42 5.09 -14.23 -5.94
N ILE A 43 4.57 -15.33 -6.49
CA ILE A 43 3.15 -15.50 -6.82
C ILE A 43 2.67 -16.83 -6.25
N TYR A 44 1.64 -16.78 -5.41
CA TYR A 44 1.13 -17.92 -4.66
C TYR A 44 -0.29 -18.29 -5.08
N ALA A 45 -0.54 -19.60 -5.20
CA ALA A 45 -1.87 -20.16 -5.45
C ALA A 45 -2.65 -20.44 -4.16
N GLU A 46 -1.97 -20.52 -3.02
CA GLU A 46 -2.54 -20.91 -1.74
C GLU A 46 -2.68 -19.72 -0.77
N PRO A 47 -3.48 -19.84 0.30
CA PRO A 47 -3.51 -18.85 1.37
C PRO A 47 -2.16 -18.81 2.06
N VAL A 48 -1.54 -17.64 2.10
CA VAL A 48 -0.21 -17.47 2.69
C VAL A 48 -0.17 -16.24 3.58
N ASP A 49 0.40 -16.38 4.77
CA ASP A 49 0.77 -15.23 5.59
C ASP A 49 2.15 -14.69 5.16
N LEU A 50 2.49 -13.47 5.54
CA LEU A 50 3.76 -12.89 5.11
C LEU A 50 4.99 -13.63 5.69
N HIS A 51 4.85 -14.25 6.87
CA HIS A 51 5.92 -14.95 7.59
C HIS A 51 6.26 -16.32 7.01
N SER A 52 5.31 -16.97 6.36
CA SER A 52 5.47 -18.22 5.63
C SER A 52 6.00 -18.00 4.22
N ILE A 53 6.20 -16.75 3.82
CA ILE A 53 6.84 -16.33 2.58
C ILE A 53 8.23 -15.79 2.85
N LEU A 54 8.29 -14.77 3.69
CA LEU A 54 9.50 -13.99 3.89
C LEU A 54 10.31 -14.56 5.04
N PRO A 55 11.64 -14.58 4.90
CA PRO A 55 12.52 -14.89 6.01
C PRO A 55 12.40 -13.81 7.10
N SER A 56 12.91 -14.12 8.29
CA SER A 56 12.94 -13.17 9.40
C SER A 56 13.56 -11.81 9.01
N ASN A 57 13.10 -10.72 9.63
CA ASN A 57 13.52 -9.35 9.32
C ASN A 57 15.04 -9.15 9.30
N SER A 58 15.77 -9.84 10.18
CA SER A 58 17.23 -9.78 10.24
C SER A 58 17.90 -10.30 8.97
N HIS A 59 17.34 -11.36 8.37
CA HIS A 59 17.86 -11.96 7.14
C HIS A 59 17.29 -11.28 5.88
N LEU A 60 16.08 -10.72 5.98
CA LEU A 60 15.38 -10.06 4.89
C LEU A 60 16.21 -8.92 4.26
N LEU A 61 16.99 -8.19 5.06
CA LEU A 61 17.86 -7.10 4.56
C LEU A 61 19.11 -7.60 3.82
N GLU A 62 19.59 -8.79 4.13
CA GLU A 62 20.72 -9.40 3.41
C GLU A 62 20.26 -9.92 2.04
N ILE A 63 19.03 -10.42 1.98
CA ILE A 63 18.43 -10.95 0.75
C ILE A 63 17.90 -9.82 -0.10
N ILE A 64 17.16 -8.88 0.47
CA ILE A 64 16.41 -7.82 -0.23
C ILE A 64 16.90 -6.44 0.26
N PRO A 65 18.14 -6.03 -0.07
CA PRO A 65 18.78 -4.84 0.50
C PRO A 65 18.15 -3.51 0.04
N PHE A 66 17.24 -3.54 -0.94
CA PHE A 66 16.54 -2.36 -1.42
C PHE A 66 15.27 -2.03 -0.61
N LEU A 67 14.76 -2.91 0.26
CA LEU A 67 13.52 -2.64 1.01
C LEU A 67 13.58 -1.36 1.86
N PRO A 68 14.68 -1.06 2.57
CA PRO A 68 14.80 0.21 3.28
C PRO A 68 14.74 1.44 2.37
N ARG A 69 15.00 1.28 1.07
CA ARG A 69 14.99 2.37 0.07
C ARG A 69 13.64 2.49 -0.65
N THR A 70 12.73 1.55 -0.43
CA THR A 70 11.37 1.61 -0.93
C THR A 70 10.69 2.87 -0.38
N ARG A 71 10.09 3.63 -1.28
CA ARG A 71 9.39 4.88 -0.94
C ARG A 71 7.91 4.89 -1.35
N HIS A 72 7.52 4.07 -2.34
CA HIS A 72 6.20 4.11 -2.98
C HIS A 72 5.62 2.70 -3.21
N PRO A 73 5.33 1.90 -2.16
CA PRO A 73 4.52 0.71 -2.29
C PRO A 73 3.08 1.05 -2.66
N TRP A 74 2.47 0.11 -3.37
CA TRP A 74 1.04 0.05 -3.55
C TRP A 74 0.52 -1.32 -3.15
N ILE A 75 -0.67 -1.32 -2.57
CA ILE A 75 -1.38 -2.51 -2.09
C ILE A 75 -2.73 -2.52 -2.78
N ARG A 76 -3.10 -3.67 -3.32
CA ARG A 76 -4.39 -3.85 -3.97
C ARG A 76 -5.00 -5.16 -3.56
N GLU A 77 -6.28 -5.11 -3.24
CA GLU A 77 -7.14 -6.27 -3.17
C GLU A 77 -8.10 -6.29 -4.37
N GLU A 78 -8.25 -7.46 -4.98
CA GLU A 78 -9.17 -7.73 -6.08
C GLU A 78 -9.95 -9.00 -5.77
N LEU A 79 -11.23 -9.00 -6.16
CA LEU A 79 -12.06 -10.20 -6.16
C LEU A 79 -12.08 -10.77 -7.58
N ASP A 80 -11.60 -12.00 -7.76
CA ASP A 80 -11.55 -12.74 -9.02
C ASP A 80 -12.22 -14.11 -8.82
N GLN A 81 -13.39 -14.33 -9.40
CA GLN A 81 -14.11 -15.62 -9.35
C GLN A 81 -14.22 -16.23 -7.94
N ASP A 82 -14.73 -15.45 -6.98
CA ASP A 82 -14.83 -15.82 -5.54
C ASP A 82 -13.51 -15.94 -4.78
N MET A 83 -12.37 -15.74 -5.44
CA MET A 83 -11.05 -15.71 -4.81
C MET A 83 -10.60 -14.26 -4.61
N ARG A 84 -10.04 -13.97 -3.44
CA ARG A 84 -9.38 -12.70 -3.16
C ARG A 84 -7.94 -12.78 -3.61
N CYS A 85 -7.59 -11.95 -4.57
CA CYS A 85 -6.22 -11.69 -4.96
C CYS A 85 -5.73 -10.46 -4.19
N TRP A 86 -4.58 -10.59 -3.54
CA TRP A 86 -3.90 -9.44 -2.98
C TRP A 86 -2.55 -9.26 -3.66
N VAL A 87 -2.16 -8.02 -3.87
CA VAL A 87 -0.88 -7.65 -4.45
C VAL A 87 -0.25 -6.59 -3.57
N LEU A 88 0.94 -6.88 -3.07
CA LEU A 88 1.87 -5.88 -2.56
C LEU A 88 2.94 -5.71 -3.62
N HIS A 89 3.04 -4.50 -4.16
CA HIS A 89 4.15 -4.14 -5.02
C HIS A 89 4.85 -2.93 -4.43
N SER A 90 6.17 -3.01 -4.34
CA SER A 90 6.98 -1.94 -3.81
C SER A 90 8.08 -1.59 -4.78
N CYS A 91 8.32 -0.29 -4.96
CA CYS A 91 9.31 0.24 -5.87
C CYS A 91 10.06 1.42 -5.22
N CYS A 92 11.32 1.59 -5.62
CA CYS A 92 12.13 2.76 -5.24
C CYS A 92 11.74 4.04 -6.01
N CYS A 93 11.00 3.93 -7.12
CA CYS A 93 10.66 5.03 -8.02
C CYS A 93 9.21 5.53 -7.83
N ARG A 94 8.99 6.81 -8.15
CA ARG A 94 7.70 7.52 -7.98
C ARG A 94 6.60 7.14 -8.98
N LEU A 95 6.96 6.60 -10.14
CA LEU A 95 6.01 6.45 -11.25
C LEU A 95 5.74 4.97 -11.54
N PRO A 96 4.51 4.49 -11.31
CA PRO A 96 4.07 3.14 -11.70
C PRO A 96 4.07 2.90 -13.22
N GLN A 97 4.10 3.98 -14.01
CA GLN A 97 3.85 3.93 -15.46
C GLN A 97 5.03 3.40 -16.27
N HIS A 98 6.24 3.36 -15.69
CA HIS A 98 7.37 2.68 -16.32
C HIS A 98 7.88 1.60 -15.37
N LEU A 99 7.66 0.33 -15.78
CA LEU A 99 8.35 -0.84 -15.23
C LEU A 99 9.85 -0.72 -15.57
N ASP A 100 10.52 0.22 -14.91
CA ASP A 100 11.97 0.31 -14.97
C ASP A 100 12.53 -0.81 -14.08
N TYR A 101 12.81 -1.94 -14.73
CA TYR A 101 13.47 -3.10 -14.13
C TYR A 101 14.86 -2.78 -13.53
N GLY A 102 15.37 -1.56 -13.72
CA GLY A 102 16.58 -1.07 -13.07
C GLY A 102 16.43 -0.76 -11.59
N ALA A 103 15.21 -0.42 -11.14
CA ALA A 103 14.92 -0.03 -9.76
C ALA A 103 14.62 -1.24 -8.86
N GLY A 104 14.97 -1.13 -7.57
CA GLY A 104 14.63 -2.13 -6.57
C GLY A 104 13.12 -2.32 -6.47
N SER A 105 12.61 -3.54 -6.69
CA SER A 105 11.20 -3.89 -6.60
C SER A 105 10.91 -5.22 -5.90
N LEU A 106 9.91 -5.23 -5.03
CA LEU A 106 9.35 -6.45 -4.43
C LEU A 106 7.88 -6.54 -4.82
N THR A 107 7.50 -7.63 -5.46
CA THR A 107 6.11 -7.96 -5.80
C THR A 107 5.75 -9.27 -5.11
N LEU A 108 4.78 -9.23 -4.20
CA LEU A 108 4.17 -10.38 -3.57
C LEU A 108 2.70 -10.43 -3.99
N CYS A 109 2.25 -11.57 -4.50
CA CYS A 109 0.87 -11.77 -4.92
C CYS A 109 0.36 -13.11 -4.39
N GLY A 110 -0.79 -13.11 -3.72
CA GLY A 110 -1.41 -14.33 -3.22
C GLY A 110 -2.90 -14.40 -3.55
N ARG A 111 -3.42 -15.63 -3.58
CA ARG A 111 -4.84 -15.94 -3.81
C ARG A 111 -5.40 -16.71 -2.64
N THR A 112 -6.54 -16.28 -2.12
CA THR A 112 -7.20 -16.94 -0.98
C THR A 112 -8.70 -16.71 -1.01
N ALA A 113 -9.48 -17.72 -0.66
CA ALA A 113 -10.91 -17.53 -0.36
C ALA A 113 -11.12 -16.89 1.02
N ALA A 114 -10.15 -17.07 1.94
CA ALA A 114 -10.24 -16.61 3.32
C ALA A 114 -9.77 -15.15 3.46
N ARG A 115 -10.72 -14.24 3.70
CA ARG A 115 -10.46 -12.81 3.92
C ARG A 115 -9.52 -12.55 5.11
N GLN A 116 -9.58 -13.37 6.15
CA GLN A 116 -8.73 -13.24 7.34
C GLN A 116 -7.24 -13.36 7.01
N VAL A 117 -6.90 -14.14 5.98
CA VAL A 117 -5.51 -14.26 5.50
C VAL A 117 -5.06 -12.96 4.86
N VAL A 118 -5.89 -12.33 4.03
CA VAL A 118 -5.59 -11.00 3.44
C VAL A 118 -5.43 -9.95 4.53
N GLN A 119 -6.32 -9.95 5.54
CA GLN A 119 -6.22 -9.03 6.69
C GLN A 119 -4.92 -9.23 7.47
N ALA A 120 -4.52 -10.49 7.71
CA ALA A 120 -3.26 -10.81 8.38
C ALA A 120 -2.05 -10.32 7.57
N VAL A 121 -2.07 -10.54 6.24
CA VAL A 121 -1.03 -10.03 5.34
C VAL A 121 -0.98 -8.50 5.39
N ILE A 122 -2.09 -7.78 5.21
CA ILE A 122 -2.09 -6.32 5.24
C ILE A 122 -1.58 -5.79 6.59
N SER A 123 -2.05 -6.34 7.70
CA SER A 123 -1.60 -5.94 9.05
C SER A 123 -0.09 -6.17 9.24
N SER A 124 0.45 -7.25 8.66
CA SER A 124 1.86 -7.63 8.76
C SER A 124 2.80 -6.71 7.98
N ILE A 125 2.32 -6.07 6.89
CA ILE A 125 3.13 -5.18 6.04
C ILE A 125 3.78 -4.06 6.87
N GLY A 126 2.99 -3.35 7.68
CA GLY A 126 3.50 -2.23 8.47
C GLY A 126 4.45 -2.66 9.59
N ARG A 127 4.29 -3.88 10.10
CA ARG A 127 5.05 -4.40 11.25
C ARG A 127 6.35 -5.10 10.83
N ASP A 128 6.29 -5.89 9.76
CA ASP A 128 7.30 -6.88 9.43
C ASP A 128 8.21 -6.42 8.27
N LEU A 129 7.74 -5.54 7.40
CA LEU A 129 8.57 -5.02 6.31
C LEU A 129 9.36 -3.78 6.75
N PRO A 130 10.68 -3.73 6.49
CA PRO A 130 11.56 -2.64 6.95
C PRO A 130 11.45 -1.39 6.05
N PHE A 131 10.24 -0.85 5.90
CA PHE A 131 9.96 0.35 5.10
C PHE A 131 10.32 1.64 5.85
N VAL A 132 11.56 1.75 6.31
CA VAL A 132 12.04 2.87 7.16
C VAL A 132 12.03 4.23 6.47
N ASN A 133 12.01 4.27 5.12
CA ASN A 133 11.98 5.51 4.33
C ASN A 133 10.68 5.64 3.51
N LEU A 134 9.59 5.03 3.98
CA LEU A 134 8.32 5.07 3.27
C LEU A 134 7.77 6.51 3.22
N GLU A 135 7.63 7.09 2.04
CA GLU A 135 7.13 8.46 1.86
C GLU A 135 5.68 8.47 1.37
N ALA A 136 5.33 7.49 0.54
CA ALA A 136 4.06 7.42 -0.16
C ALA A 136 3.46 6.02 -0.09
N LEU A 137 2.16 5.91 0.03
CA LEU A 137 1.45 4.63 -0.03
C LEU A 137 0.21 4.78 -0.90
N SER A 138 -0.02 3.84 -1.81
CA SER A 138 -1.29 3.72 -2.52
C SER A 138 -2.02 2.46 -2.05
N VAL A 139 -3.29 2.58 -1.72
CA VAL A 139 -4.13 1.46 -1.30
C VAL A 139 -5.38 1.40 -2.15
N VAL A 140 -5.68 0.23 -2.69
CA VAL A 140 -6.80 0.00 -3.60
C VAL A 140 -7.77 -1.01 -2.96
N SER A 141 -9.07 -0.69 -2.97
CA SER A 141 -10.17 -1.56 -2.55
C SER A 141 -10.24 -1.89 -1.04
N VAL A 142 -10.04 -0.93 -0.14
CA VAL A 142 -10.29 -1.15 1.30
C VAL A 142 -11.78 -1.05 1.59
N ASP A 143 -12.43 -2.17 1.94
CA ASP A 143 -13.80 -2.19 2.43
C ASP A 143 -13.87 -2.09 3.98
N ALA A 144 -15.08 -2.01 4.53
CA ALA A 144 -15.30 -1.91 5.97
C ALA A 144 -14.74 -3.11 6.76
N GLU A 145 -14.68 -4.31 6.14
CA GLU A 145 -14.14 -5.50 6.80
C GLU A 145 -12.60 -5.47 6.84
N MET A 146 -11.96 -4.82 5.88
CA MET A 146 -10.50 -4.67 5.84
C MET A 146 -9.97 -3.52 6.71
N LEU A 147 -10.87 -2.70 7.28
CA LEU A 147 -10.54 -1.48 8.00
C LEU A 147 -9.56 -1.71 9.15
N ALA A 148 -9.78 -2.73 9.99
CA ALA A 148 -8.92 -3.01 11.14
C ALA A 148 -7.49 -3.39 10.72
N ALA A 149 -7.33 -4.14 9.63
CA ALA A 149 -6.02 -4.51 9.12
C ALA A 149 -5.30 -3.30 8.51
N TYR A 150 -6.05 -2.47 7.78
CA TYR A 150 -5.56 -1.23 7.20
C TYR A 150 -5.08 -0.24 8.27
N THR A 151 -5.87 -0.01 9.33
CA THR A 151 -5.47 0.91 10.42
C THR A 151 -4.27 0.38 11.20
N ALA A 152 -4.20 -0.94 11.45
CA ALA A 152 -3.03 -1.57 12.05
C ALA A 152 -1.77 -1.40 11.19
N MET A 153 -1.89 -1.55 9.87
CA MET A 153 -0.79 -1.30 8.94
C MET A 153 -0.34 0.17 9.00
N LEU A 154 -1.26 1.13 8.85
CA LEU A 154 -0.92 2.55 8.86
C LEU A 154 -0.35 3.02 10.21
N GLY A 155 -0.79 2.44 11.32
CA GLY A 155 -0.30 2.76 12.66
C GLY A 155 1.19 2.46 12.84
N ASN A 156 1.77 1.59 12.00
CA ASN A 156 3.20 1.27 12.01
C ASN A 156 4.00 2.03 10.94
N LEU A 157 3.34 2.81 10.08
CA LEU A 157 3.95 3.48 8.92
C LEU A 157 3.95 5.02 9.10
N CYS A 158 4.57 5.49 10.17
CA CYS A 158 4.50 6.89 10.60
C CYS A 158 5.21 7.90 9.68
N THR A 159 6.04 7.43 8.74
CA THR A 159 6.81 8.29 7.81
C THR A 159 6.02 8.72 6.58
N ILE A 160 4.79 8.20 6.39
CA ILE A 160 3.96 8.49 5.22
C ILE A 160 3.63 9.98 5.16
N THR A 161 3.98 10.60 4.03
CA THR A 161 3.66 11.99 3.68
C THR A 161 2.64 12.09 2.54
N PHE A 162 2.50 11.05 1.73
CA PHE A 162 1.53 10.95 0.65
C PHE A 162 0.71 9.67 0.78
N LEU A 163 -0.62 9.77 0.73
CA LEU A 163 -1.52 8.62 0.76
C LEU A 163 -2.51 8.71 -0.39
N GLU A 164 -2.59 7.68 -1.22
CA GLU A 164 -3.62 7.53 -2.25
C GLU A 164 -4.57 6.40 -1.87
N LEU A 165 -5.87 6.69 -1.80
CA LEU A 165 -6.92 5.72 -1.58
C LEU A 165 -7.75 5.61 -2.86
N GLN A 166 -7.77 4.43 -3.45
CA GLN A 166 -8.49 4.16 -4.69
C GLN A 166 -9.60 3.14 -4.45
N ALA A 167 -10.83 3.48 -4.83
CA ALA A 167 -12.00 2.61 -4.65
C ALA A 167 -12.15 2.04 -3.22
N CYS A 168 -11.75 2.82 -2.21
CA CYS A 168 -11.90 2.47 -0.80
C CYS A 168 -13.25 2.93 -0.24
N SER A 169 -13.69 2.34 0.87
CA SER A 169 -14.89 2.77 1.60
C SER A 169 -14.65 4.11 2.30
N ILE A 170 -15.74 4.81 2.62
CA ILE A 170 -15.71 6.03 3.41
C ILE A 170 -15.06 5.81 4.79
N ASP A 171 -15.19 4.61 5.37
CA ASP A 171 -14.60 4.28 6.68
C ASP A 171 -13.07 4.36 6.65
N ALA A 172 -12.44 4.02 5.52
CA ALA A 172 -11.00 4.14 5.36
C ALA A 172 -10.53 5.60 5.40
N VAL A 173 -11.36 6.54 4.93
CA VAL A 173 -11.12 7.99 5.03
C VAL A 173 -11.39 8.45 6.47
N GLN A 174 -12.50 8.03 7.07
CA GLN A 174 -12.84 8.39 8.46
C GLN A 174 -11.79 7.91 9.46
N ALA A 175 -11.16 6.76 9.23
CA ALA A 175 -10.08 6.28 10.07
C ALA A 175 -8.84 7.20 10.08
N LEU A 176 -8.70 8.08 9.09
CA LEU A 176 -7.65 9.10 9.05
C LEU A 176 -7.99 10.35 9.88
N VAL A 177 -9.21 10.49 10.40
CA VAL A 177 -9.59 11.58 11.30
C VAL A 177 -8.75 11.47 12.57
N VAL A 178 -8.07 12.55 12.93
CA VAL A 178 -7.25 12.58 14.15
C VAL A 178 -8.15 12.64 15.37
N THR A 179 -7.91 11.75 16.32
CA THR A 179 -8.61 11.65 17.61
C THR A 179 -7.60 11.49 18.74
N ASP A 180 -8.04 11.59 20.00
CA ASP A 180 -7.17 11.43 21.17
C ASP A 180 -6.50 10.05 21.27
N ILE A 181 -7.11 9.04 20.63
CA ILE A 181 -6.65 7.65 20.67
C ILE A 181 -6.02 7.16 19.36
N SER A 182 -6.14 7.93 18.28
CA SER A 182 -5.67 7.52 16.96
C SER A 182 -5.16 8.71 16.15
N HIS A 183 -3.90 8.62 15.73
CA HIS A 183 -3.24 9.58 14.86
C HIS A 183 -2.47 8.85 13.75
N LEU A 184 -3.21 8.21 12.85
CA LEU A 184 -2.62 7.49 11.71
C LEU A 184 -1.88 8.46 10.78
N CYS A 185 -0.70 8.07 10.29
CA CYS A 185 0.12 8.88 9.36
C CYS A 185 0.26 10.34 9.85
N PRO A 186 0.96 10.59 10.97
CA PRO A 186 1.06 11.93 11.55
C PRO A 186 1.78 12.94 10.64
N LEU A 187 2.58 12.47 9.69
CA LEU A 187 3.31 13.31 8.73
C LEU A 187 2.58 13.49 7.39
N LEU A 188 1.31 13.08 7.28
CA LEU A 188 0.55 13.14 6.03
C LEU A 188 0.40 14.58 5.53
N GLN A 189 0.92 14.85 4.33
CA GLN A 189 0.90 16.14 3.66
C GLN A 189 -0.05 16.18 2.46
N GLU A 190 -0.17 15.08 1.74
CA GLU A 190 -1.00 14.97 0.54
C GLU A 190 -1.89 13.72 0.62
N LEU A 191 -3.18 13.91 0.41
CA LEU A 191 -4.17 12.83 0.36
C LEU A 191 -4.83 12.83 -1.03
N THR A 192 -4.75 11.72 -1.74
CA THR A 192 -5.46 11.52 -3.00
C THR A 192 -6.60 10.53 -2.79
N LEU A 193 -7.80 10.89 -3.22
CA LEU A 193 -8.99 10.06 -3.18
C LEU A 193 -9.44 9.81 -4.62
N ASP A 194 -9.39 8.57 -5.09
CA ASP A 194 -9.78 8.17 -6.45
C ASP A 194 -10.95 7.18 -6.42
N ARG A 195 -12.10 7.57 -6.95
CA ARG A 195 -13.34 6.77 -6.93
C ARG A 195 -13.73 6.30 -5.53
N VAL A 196 -13.51 7.13 -4.52
CA VAL A 196 -13.92 6.89 -3.13
C VAL A 196 -15.31 7.51 -2.92
N ASP A 197 -16.19 6.79 -2.23
CA ASP A 197 -17.56 7.24 -1.94
C ASP A 197 -17.61 8.18 -0.72
N VAL A 198 -16.89 9.29 -0.79
CA VAL A 198 -16.77 10.29 0.28
C VAL A 198 -17.63 11.51 -0.03
N ASP A 199 -18.36 11.99 0.98
CA ASP A 199 -19.16 13.22 0.92
C ASP A 199 -18.37 14.45 1.44
N ASP A 200 -18.94 15.64 1.22
CA ASP A 200 -18.33 16.90 1.67
C ASP A 200 -18.07 16.89 3.19
N THR A 201 -19.04 16.41 3.97
CA THR A 201 -18.98 16.40 5.45
C THR A 201 -17.78 15.60 5.95
N CYS A 202 -17.60 14.37 5.46
CA CYS A 202 -16.53 13.48 5.86
C CYS A 202 -15.16 14.02 5.41
N LEU A 203 -15.06 14.55 4.20
CA LEU A 203 -13.81 15.10 3.68
C LEU A 203 -13.38 16.36 4.45
N ILE A 204 -14.31 17.27 4.72
CA ILE A 204 -14.07 18.48 5.52
C ILE A 204 -13.67 18.10 6.96
N ALA A 205 -14.35 17.14 7.58
CA ALA A 205 -14.01 16.69 8.94
C ALA A 205 -12.59 16.12 9.00
N SER A 206 -12.23 15.28 8.02
CA SER A 206 -10.88 14.70 7.89
C SER A 206 -9.83 15.80 7.74
N ALA A 207 -10.07 16.77 6.85
CA ALA A 207 -9.21 17.92 6.63
C ALA A 207 -9.05 18.80 7.89
N LYS A 208 -10.16 19.21 8.51
CA LYS A 208 -10.15 20.02 9.75
C LYS A 208 -9.37 19.33 10.85
N SER A 209 -9.59 18.02 11.06
CA SER A 209 -8.86 17.25 12.06
C SER A 209 -7.34 17.23 11.85
N ARG A 210 -6.87 17.47 10.62
CA ARG A 210 -5.46 17.42 10.22
C ARG A 210 -4.82 18.78 9.93
N VAL A 211 -5.59 19.86 10.03
CA VAL A 211 -5.10 21.25 9.91
C VAL A 211 -5.20 21.97 11.27
N LEU A 212 -6.28 21.72 12.02
CA LEU A 212 -6.59 22.44 13.26
C LEU A 212 -6.24 21.66 14.54
N GLY A 213 -5.78 20.41 14.43
CA GLY A 213 -5.71 19.51 15.59
C GLY A 213 -4.59 19.87 16.58
N GLY A 214 -4.95 20.70 17.55
CA GLY A 214 -4.34 20.81 18.87
C GLY A 214 -2.81 21.01 18.88
N ASP A 215 -2.16 20.29 19.80
CA ASP A 215 -0.74 20.41 20.10
C ASP A 215 0.18 19.71 19.10
N TYR A 216 -0.37 19.00 18.11
CA TYR A 216 0.41 18.24 17.15
C TYR A 216 0.69 19.07 15.89
N PRO A 217 1.93 19.06 15.37
CA PRO A 217 2.23 19.73 14.12
C PRO A 217 1.43 19.09 13.00
N MET A 218 0.54 19.87 12.43
CA MET A 218 -0.38 19.45 11.38
C MET A 218 0.22 19.73 10.00
N HIS A 219 0.19 18.72 9.13
CA HIS A 219 0.98 18.72 7.90
C HIS A 219 0.15 18.65 6.61
N LEU A 220 -1.16 18.40 6.68
CA LEU A 220 -1.98 18.22 5.49
C LEU A 220 -2.09 19.55 4.72
N ARG A 221 -1.59 19.55 3.49
CA ARG A 221 -1.50 20.73 2.61
C ARG A 221 -2.29 20.58 1.33
N ARG A 222 -2.56 19.35 0.92
CA ARG A 222 -3.18 19.07 -0.37
C ARG A 222 -4.12 17.89 -0.30
N ILE A 223 -5.28 18.06 -0.91
CA ILE A 223 -6.24 16.98 -1.16
C ILE A 223 -6.52 16.96 -2.66
N ILE A 224 -6.40 15.79 -3.27
CA ILE A 224 -6.75 15.56 -4.66
C ILE A 224 -7.94 14.62 -4.70
N VAL A 225 -9.01 15.04 -5.37
CA VAL A 225 -10.22 14.24 -5.52
C VAL A 225 -10.37 13.89 -6.99
N LYS A 226 -10.51 12.59 -7.29
CA LYS A 226 -10.68 12.06 -8.65
C LYS A 226 -11.91 11.15 -8.66
N GLY A 227 -12.87 11.40 -9.54
CA GLY A 227 -14.03 10.52 -9.72
C GLY A 227 -14.89 10.28 -8.46
N CYS A 228 -14.82 11.15 -7.44
CA CYS A 228 -15.66 11.05 -6.23
C CYS A 228 -16.94 11.85 -6.46
N LYS A 229 -18.07 11.15 -6.63
CA LYS A 229 -19.32 11.75 -7.13
C LYS A 229 -20.06 12.62 -6.13
N GLN A 230 -19.80 12.46 -4.84
CA GLN A 230 -20.51 13.16 -3.77
C GLN A 230 -19.81 14.45 -3.31
N ILE A 231 -18.62 14.77 -3.87
CA ILE A 231 -17.93 16.02 -3.58
C ILE A 231 -18.52 17.14 -4.42
N THR A 232 -19.01 18.18 -3.75
CA THR A 232 -19.64 19.33 -4.40
C THR A 232 -18.74 20.56 -4.37
N ALA A 233 -19.15 21.62 -5.06
CA ALA A 233 -18.46 22.92 -4.99
C ALA A 233 -18.41 23.48 -3.55
N PHE A 234 -19.38 23.13 -2.70
CA PHE A 234 -19.36 23.51 -1.28
C PHE A 234 -18.16 22.88 -0.56
N GLY A 235 -17.97 21.57 -0.70
CA GLY A 235 -16.81 20.88 -0.12
C GLY A 235 -15.48 21.44 -0.57
N VAL A 236 -15.34 21.74 -1.88
CA VAL A 236 -14.13 22.34 -2.44
C VAL A 236 -13.85 23.73 -1.84
N ASN A 237 -14.87 24.57 -1.69
CA ASN A 237 -14.72 25.91 -1.12
C ASN A 237 -14.33 25.85 0.38
N GLU A 238 -14.99 24.99 1.17
CA GLU A 238 -14.64 24.80 2.59
C GLU A 238 -13.20 24.30 2.78
N LEU A 239 -12.70 23.42 1.89
CA LEU A 239 -11.32 22.97 1.93
C LEU A 239 -10.33 24.08 1.56
N ALA A 240 -10.69 24.95 0.61
CA ALA A 240 -9.86 26.09 0.24
C ALA A 240 -9.71 27.10 1.40
N ASP A 241 -10.76 27.29 2.20
CA ASP A 241 -10.74 28.14 3.40
C ASP A 241 -9.81 27.59 4.50
N LEU A 242 -9.46 26.30 4.46
CA LEU A 242 -8.46 25.67 5.33
C LEU A 242 -7.02 25.80 4.79
N PHE A 243 -6.79 26.60 3.74
CA PHE A 243 -5.51 26.72 3.02
C PHE A 243 -5.01 25.39 2.44
N ILE A 244 -5.91 24.44 2.19
CA ILE A 244 -5.60 23.18 1.53
C ILE A 244 -5.73 23.37 0.03
N GLY A 245 -4.69 23.03 -0.72
CA GLY A 245 -4.78 22.97 -2.18
C GLY A 245 -5.72 21.84 -2.59
N VAL A 246 -6.83 22.17 -3.26
CA VAL A 246 -7.75 21.16 -3.82
C VAL A 246 -7.48 21.01 -5.31
N GLY A 247 -7.08 19.82 -5.72
CA GLY A 247 -6.98 19.45 -7.13
C GLY A 247 -8.18 18.61 -7.56
N SER A 248 -8.96 19.07 -8.54
CA SER A 248 -9.78 18.17 -9.36
C SER A 248 -8.94 17.74 -10.56
N VAL A 249 -8.83 16.43 -10.78
CA VAL A 249 -8.38 15.92 -12.07
C VAL A 249 -9.64 15.45 -12.76
N ASP A 250 -10.18 16.30 -13.63
CA ASP A 250 -11.28 15.91 -14.50
C ASP A 250 -10.73 14.85 -15.47
N CYS A 251 -10.95 13.58 -15.14
CA CYS A 251 -10.72 12.47 -16.05
C CYS A 251 -11.86 12.43 -17.09
N SER A 252 -12.10 13.53 -17.79
CA SER A 252 -12.90 13.56 -19.01
C SER A 252 -12.04 13.05 -20.16
N VAL A 253 -11.74 11.75 -20.12
CA VAL A 253 -11.42 11.00 -21.34
C VAL A 253 -12.62 10.09 -21.62
N ASP A 254 -13.68 10.73 -22.11
CA ASP A 254 -14.57 10.09 -23.08
C ASP A 254 -13.71 9.67 -24.27
N GLY A 255 -13.41 8.39 -24.38
CA GLY A 255 -12.47 7.92 -25.38
C GLY A 255 -12.37 6.40 -25.50
N GLY A 256 -13.43 5.79 -26.03
CA GLY A 256 -13.29 4.52 -26.75
C GLY A 256 -13.88 3.32 -26.03
N GLY A 257 -15.09 2.96 -26.42
CA GLY A 257 -15.66 1.65 -26.12
C GLY A 257 -14.71 0.52 -26.55
N HIS A 258 -14.66 -0.53 -25.75
CA HIS A 258 -14.38 -1.85 -26.28
C HIS A 258 -15.56 -2.77 -25.97
N SER A 259 -16.11 -3.23 -27.08
CA SER A 259 -17.15 -4.21 -27.23
C SER A 259 -16.77 -5.54 -26.58
N ALA A 260 -17.81 -6.23 -26.11
CA ALA A 260 -17.97 -7.67 -25.95
C ALA A 260 -16.74 -8.58 -26.18
N HIS A 261 -16.46 -9.42 -25.18
CA HIS A 261 -16.32 -10.86 -25.37
C HIS A 261 -16.79 -11.61 -24.12
#